data_AF-A0A967MQA4-F1
#
_entry.id   AF-A0A967MQA4-F1
#
_cell.length_a   1.000
_cell.length_b   1.000
_cell.length_c   1.000
_cell.angle_alpha   90.00
_cell.angle_beta   90.00
_cell.angle_gamma   90.00
#
_symmetry.space_group_name_H-M   'P 1'
#
loop_
_entity.id
_entity.type
_entity.pdbx_description
1 polymer ?
#
loop_
_entity_poly.entity_id
_entity_poly.type
_entity_poly.pdbx_seq_one_letter_code
_entity_poly.pdbx_strand_id
1 'polypeptide(L)'
;KALVNSVTGEEKSLETVLPLVRKHGAAVVAICHDESGISSDPDVRFAAAKKIIERAADHGIDGSDVVLDPLVMPVGAVNGAG
;
A
#
# COMPACT_ATOMS: atom_id res chain seq x y z
N LYS A 1 4.40 -9.53 15.75
CA LYS A 1 3.34 -9.79 14.75
C LYS A 1 3.99 -10.32 13.49
N ALA A 2 3.31 -11.18 12.72
CA ALA A 2 3.75 -11.48 11.35
C ALA A 2 3.61 -10.22 10.47
N LEU A 3 4.34 -10.16 9.36
CA LEU A 3 4.24 -9.07 8.38
C LEU A 3 3.85 -9.66 7.03
N VAL A 4 2.72 -9.20 6.49
CA VAL A 4 2.27 -9.55 5.15
C VAL A 4 2.87 -8.56 4.15
N ASN A 5 3.62 -9.07 3.17
CA ASN A 5 4.25 -8.28 2.13
C ASN A 5 3.74 -8.77 0.76
N SER A 6 2.83 -8.06 0.09
CA SER A 6 2.24 -6.76 0.39
C SER A 6 0.74 -6.71 0.06
N VAL A 7 0.12 -5.56 0.29
CA VAL A 7 -1.16 -5.16 -0.29
C VAL A 7 -0.94 -3.93 -1.19
N THR A 8 -1.81 -3.74 -2.17
CA THR A 8 -1.82 -2.56 -3.06
C THR A 8 -3.12 -1.76 -2.84
N GLY A 9 -3.21 -0.57 -3.40
CA GLY A 9 -4.44 0.24 -3.40
C GLY A 9 -5.56 -0.33 -4.26
N GLU A 10 -5.34 -1.43 -4.97
CA GLU A 10 -6.36 -2.09 -5.78
C GLU A 10 -7.45 -2.72 -4.91
N GLU A 11 -8.71 -2.51 -5.28
CA GLU A 11 -9.86 -2.94 -4.48
C GLU A 11 -9.83 -4.45 -4.15
N LYS A 12 -9.57 -5.26 -5.18
CA LYS A 12 -9.45 -6.72 -5.07
C LYS A 12 -8.33 -7.15 -4.11
N SER A 13 -7.22 -6.41 -4.10
CA SER A 13 -6.07 -6.67 -3.24
C SER A 13 -6.44 -6.43 -1.77
N LEU A 14 -7.07 -5.30 -1.50
CA LEU A 14 -7.54 -4.91 -0.16
C LEU A 14 -8.57 -5.91 0.39
N GLU A 15 -9.59 -6.25 -0.39
CA GLU A 15 -10.65 -7.20 0.00
C GLU A 15 -10.11 -8.60 0.30
N THR A 16 -9.03 -9.01 -0.36
CA THR A 16 -8.43 -10.33 -0.16
C THR A 16 -7.48 -10.33 1.05
N VAL A 17 -6.64 -9.30 1.19
CA VAL A 17 -5.52 -9.31 2.13
C VAL A 17 -5.92 -8.78 3.51
N LEU A 18 -6.68 -7.69 3.60
CA LEU A 18 -7.00 -7.05 4.89
C LEU A 18 -7.77 -7.97 5.85
N PRO A 19 -8.75 -8.80 5.42
CA PRO A 19 -9.37 -9.77 6.31
C PRO A 19 -8.39 -10.78 6.91
N LEU A 20 -7.38 -11.20 6.15
CA LEU A 20 -6.34 -12.13 6.62
C LEU A 20 -5.42 -11.44 7.64
N VAL A 21 -5.00 -10.20 7.35
CA VAL A 21 -4.19 -9.38 8.26
C VAL A 21 -4.90 -9.23 9.60
N ARG A 22 -6.19 -8.85 9.57
CA ARG A 22 -7.02 -8.73 10.76
C ARG A 22 -7.18 -10.07 11.50
N LYS A 23 -7.50 -11.15 10.79
CA LYS A 23 -7.70 -12.49 11.37
C LYS A 23 -6.46 -13.00 12.10
N HIS A 24 -5.28 -12.70 11.58
CA HIS A 24 -4.01 -13.18 12.15
C HIS A 24 -3.33 -12.15 13.05
N GLY A 25 -3.91 -10.96 13.25
CA GLY A 25 -3.28 -9.87 13.99
C GLY A 25 -1.90 -9.51 13.44
N ALA A 26 -1.73 -9.60 12.11
CA ALA A 26 -0.49 -9.29 11.42
C ALA A 26 -0.38 -7.79 11.12
N ALA A 27 0.83 -7.33 10.81
CA ALA A 27 1.07 -6.05 10.14
C ALA A 27 1.11 -6.29 8.62
N VAL A 28 0.98 -5.22 7.82
CA VAL A 28 0.98 -5.29 6.36
C VAL A 28 1.82 -4.19 5.73
N VAL A 29 2.57 -4.52 4.68
CA VAL A 29 3.22 -3.55 3.80
C VAL A 29 2.23 -3.12 2.73
N ALA A 30 2.00 -1.81 2.60
CA ALA A 30 1.07 -1.19 1.67
C ALA A 30 1.83 -0.45 0.58
N ILE A 31 1.77 -0.96 -0.65
CA ILE A 31 2.40 -0.32 -1.81
C ILE A 31 1.48 0.79 -2.32
N CYS A 32 2.03 2.01 -2.45
CA CYS A 32 1.29 3.22 -2.81
C CYS A 32 0.98 3.33 -4.32
N HIS A 33 0.39 2.29 -4.90
CA HIS A 33 -0.18 2.32 -6.24
C HIS A 33 -1.54 1.63 -6.25
N ASP A 34 -2.38 1.98 -7.21
CA ASP A 34 -3.72 1.44 -7.38
C ASP A 34 -3.93 0.95 -8.83
N GLU A 35 -5.18 0.89 -9.29
CA GLU A 35 -5.57 0.45 -10.62
C GLU A 35 -4.98 1.32 -11.75
N SER A 36 -4.53 2.55 -11.44
CA SER A 36 -3.86 3.45 -12.40
C SER A 36 -2.39 3.08 -12.66
N GLY A 37 -1.83 2.15 -11.88
CA GLY A 37 -0.45 1.69 -11.98
C GLY A 37 0.53 2.58 -11.22
N ILE A 38 1.82 2.46 -11.57
CA ILE A 38 2.92 3.15 -10.87
C ILE A 38 2.96 4.61 -11.31
N SER A 39 2.59 5.52 -10.41
CA SER A 39 2.73 6.96 -10.63
C SER A 39 4.06 7.49 -10.08
N SER A 40 4.68 8.44 -10.78
CA SER A 40 5.81 9.24 -10.27
C SER A 40 5.36 10.45 -9.46
N ASP A 41 4.07 10.78 -9.49
CA ASP A 41 3.49 11.91 -8.77
C ASP A 41 3.33 11.57 -7.27
N PRO A 42 3.98 12.31 -6.36
CA PRO A 42 3.83 12.14 -4.92
C PRO A 42 2.39 12.27 -4.44
N ASP A 43 1.57 13.13 -5.04
CA ASP A 43 0.19 13.35 -4.63
C ASP A 43 -0.69 12.14 -4.97
N VAL A 44 -0.42 11.50 -6.10
CA VAL A 44 -1.10 10.25 -6.49
C VAL A 44 -0.71 9.11 -5.53
N ARG A 45 0.57 9.00 -5.17
CA ARG A 45 1.03 8.02 -4.17
C ARG A 45 0.40 8.26 -2.81
N PHE A 46 0.30 9.52 -2.40
CA PHE A 46 -0.35 9.89 -1.16
C PHE A 46 -1.84 9.54 -1.16
N ALA A 47 -2.55 9.76 -2.28
CA ALA A 47 -3.95 9.36 -2.42
C ALA A 47 -4.12 7.84 -2.29
N ALA A 48 -3.25 7.04 -2.92
CA ALA A 48 -3.25 5.60 -2.78
C ALA A 48 -2.95 5.15 -1.34
N ALA A 49 -1.95 5.75 -0.69
CA ALA A 49 -1.63 5.47 0.72
C ALA A 49 -2.82 5.77 1.64
N LYS A 50 -3.48 6.91 1.44
CA LYS A 50 -4.67 7.32 2.19
C LYS A 50 -5.80 6.32 2.02
N LYS A 51 -6.10 5.91 0.78
CA LYS A 51 -7.09 4.87 0.46
C LYS A 51 -6.79 3.58 1.24
N ILE A 52 -5.55 3.10 1.24
CA ILE A 52 -5.17 1.87 1.94
C ILE A 52 -5.37 2.00 3.45
N ILE A 53 -4.99 3.12 4.05
CA ILE A 53 -5.16 3.37 5.50
C ILE A 53 -6.63 3.40 5.88
N GLU A 54 -7.47 4.12 5.12
CA GLU A 54 -8.92 4.19 5.37
C GLU A 54 -9.54 2.80 5.31
N ARG A 55 -9.16 1.99 4.31
CA ARG A 55 -9.64 0.62 4.18
C ARG A 55 -9.10 -0.31 5.25
N ALA A 56 -7.85 -0.16 5.67
CA ALA A 56 -7.32 -0.90 6.81
C ALA A 56 -8.11 -0.59 8.10
N ALA A 57 -8.47 0.69 8.31
CA ALA A 57 -9.28 1.12 9.45
C ALA A 57 -10.70 0.53 9.42
N ASP A 58 -11.35 0.44 8.25
CA ASP A 58 -12.65 -0.22 8.09
C ASP A 58 -12.61 -1.70 8.51
N HIS A 59 -11.47 -2.36 8.30
CA HIS A 59 -11.23 -3.74 8.75
C HIS A 59 -10.75 -3.83 10.22
N GLY A 60 -10.68 -2.71 10.93
CA GLY A 60 -10.22 -2.61 12.32
C GLY A 60 -8.72 -2.83 12.49
N ILE A 61 -7.91 -2.60 11.46
CA ILE A 61 -6.45 -2.66 11.55
C ILE A 61 -5.94 -1.28 11.98
N ASP A 62 -5.09 -1.24 13.01
CA ASP A 62 -4.53 0.02 13.51
C ASP A 62 -3.53 0.59 12.50
N GLY A 63 -3.46 1.92 12.37
CA GLY A 63 -2.51 2.57 11.47
C GLY A 63 -1.05 2.22 11.77
N SER A 64 -0.72 1.90 13.03
CA SER A 64 0.62 1.42 13.42
C SER A 64 0.98 0.02 12.89
N ASP A 65 0.00 -0.74 12.40
CA ASP A 65 0.20 -2.05 11.76
C ASP A 65 0.31 -1.96 10.22
N VAL A 66 0.27 -0.74 9.64
CA VAL A 66 0.39 -0.51 8.20
C VAL A 66 1.72 0.19 7.89
N VAL A 67 2.58 -0.47 7.12
CA VAL A 67 3.87 0.09 6.68
C VAL A 67 3.73 0.54 5.23
N LEU A 68 3.80 1.85 4.98
CA LEU A 68 3.69 2.41 3.62
C LEU A 68 5.01 2.26 2.84
N ASP A 69 4.93 1.69 1.65
CA ASP A 69 5.99 1.65 0.64
C ASP A 69 5.64 2.57 -0.54
N PRO A 70 6.33 3.72 -0.71
CA PRO A 70 6.07 4.67 -1.80
C PRO A 70 6.59 4.21 -3.17
N LEU A 71 7.17 3.00 -3.28
CA LEU A 71 7.66 2.38 -4.50
C LEU A 71 8.67 3.28 -5.26
N VAL A 72 9.80 3.56 -4.61
CA VAL A 72 10.90 4.33 -5.22
C VAL A 72 11.49 3.56 -6.40
N MET A 73 11.60 4.23 -7.55
CA MET A 73 12.21 3.65 -8.74
C MET A 73 13.74 3.84 -8.73
N PRO A 74 14.53 2.89 -9.27
CA PRO A 74 15.96 3.08 -9.46
C PRO A 74 16.25 4.31 -10.32
N VAL A 75 17.32 5.05 -10.02
CA VAL A 75 17.71 6.28 -10.74
C VAL A 75 17.80 6.05 -12.26
N GLY A 76 18.27 4.89 -12.72
CA GLY A 76 18.38 4.57 -14.15
C GLY A 76 17.06 4.22 -14.86
N ALA A 77 15.95 4.06 -14.12
CA ALA A 77 14.62 3.77 -14.67
C ALA A 77 13.72 5.02 -14.71
N VAL A 78 14.19 6.17 -14.21
CA VAL A 78 13.48 7.45 -14.26
C VAL A 78 13.88 8.18 -15.53
N ASN A 79 12.92 8.41 -16.43
CA ASN A 79 13.13 9.23 -17.63
C ASN A 79 13.50 10.66 -17.20
N GLY A 80 14.78 11.01 -17.33
CA GLY A 80 15.40 12.20 -16.73
C GLY A 80 16.82 11.93 -16.20
N ALA A 81 17.26 10.67 -16.16
CA ALA A 81 18.67 10.32 -15.97
C ALA A 81 19.45 10.52 -17.29
N GLY A 82 19.72 11.78 -17.63
CA GLY A 82 20.49 12.21 -18.79
C GLY A 82 20.75 13.70 -18.75
#